data_AF-A0A0K1PX33-F1
#
_entry.id   AF-A0A0K1PX33-F1
#
_cell.length_a   1.000
_cell.length_b   1.000
_cell.length_c   1.000
_cell.angle_alpha   90.00
_cell.angle_beta   90.00
_cell.angle_gamma   90.00
#
_symmetry.space_group_name_H-M   'P 1'
#
loop_
_entity.id
_entity.type
_entity.pdbx_description
1 polymer ?
#
loop_
_entity_poly.entity_id
_entity_poly.type
_entity_poly.pdbx_seq_one_letter_code
_entity_poly.pdbx_strand_id
1 'polypeptide(L)'
;MPNAFAHIELTTNDLPAAKKFYKSVFAWKLSDVKSPAPYTMIDVGTGVGGGMQAPPMPGAPTGWMPYVEVDDVKKTVAKAAKAGAKIMLDYHSIGDMGAIGVFTDPTGCIIGVWEAPKKAPAKKAGAKKAGAKKAGAKKAGAKKAGAKKAAAKPAKKAGAKKGR
;
A
#
# COMPACT_ATOMS: atom_id res chain seq x y z
N MET A 1 -8.46 -3.96 -17.05
CA MET A 1 -9.75 -4.24 -16.34
C MET A 1 -10.82 -3.26 -16.83
N PRO A 2 -12.14 -3.45 -16.57
CA PRO A 2 -13.10 -2.34 -16.74
C PRO A 2 -12.75 -1.26 -15.71
N ASN A 3 -12.44 -0.05 -16.16
CA ASN A 3 -12.00 1.07 -15.30
C ASN A 3 -13.16 1.59 -14.44
N ALA A 4 -13.55 0.84 -13.41
CA ALA A 4 -14.66 1.15 -12.53
C ALA A 4 -14.24 2.13 -11.41
N PHE A 5 -15.20 2.86 -10.85
CA PHE A 5 -14.97 3.57 -9.60
C PHE A 5 -14.70 2.58 -8.47
N ALA A 6 -13.64 2.82 -7.71
CA ALA A 6 -13.16 1.89 -6.69
C ALA A 6 -13.04 2.52 -5.29
N HIS A 7 -13.01 3.85 -5.19
CA HIS A 7 -12.87 4.54 -3.92
C HIS A 7 -13.43 5.96 -3.98
N ILE A 8 -14.09 6.43 -2.92
CA ILE A 8 -14.57 7.81 -2.80
C ILE A 8 -13.92 8.47 -1.58
N GLU A 9 -13.14 9.52 -1.80
CA GLU A 9 -12.36 10.20 -0.76
C GLU A 9 -13.01 11.50 -0.32
N LEU A 10 -13.20 11.70 0.98
CA LEU A 10 -13.56 12.98 1.56
C LEU A 10 -12.30 13.71 2.04
N THR A 11 -12.08 14.90 1.50
CA THR A 11 -11.14 15.85 2.10
C THR A 11 -11.92 16.85 2.95
N THR A 12 -11.53 17.05 4.21
CA THR A 12 -12.20 18.02 5.11
C THR A 12 -11.28 18.57 6.19
N ASN A 13 -11.48 19.83 6.56
CA ASN A 13 -10.77 20.48 7.67
C ASN A 13 -11.24 20.00 9.06
N ASP A 14 -12.40 19.33 9.15
CA ASP A 14 -12.95 18.85 10.42
C ASP A 14 -13.34 17.37 10.31
N LEU A 15 -12.31 16.51 10.37
CA LEU A 15 -12.48 15.06 10.35
C LEU A 15 -13.38 14.55 11.49
N PRO A 16 -13.23 14.98 12.76
CA PRO A 16 -14.13 14.54 13.84
C PRO A 16 -15.61 14.86 13.57
N ALA A 17 -15.94 16.07 13.10
CA ALA A 17 -17.31 16.42 12.78
C ALA A 17 -17.85 15.59 11.60
N ALA A 18 -17.07 15.41 10.54
CA ALA A 18 -17.46 14.59 9.40
C ALA A 18 -17.74 13.14 9.81
N LYS A 19 -16.87 12.52 10.60
CA LYS A 19 -17.08 11.15 11.12
C LYS A 19 -18.38 11.04 11.90
N LYS A 20 -18.62 11.97 12.83
CA LYS A 20 -19.85 12.00 13.64
C LYS A 20 -21.09 12.12 12.76
N PHE A 21 -21.06 13.03 11.78
CA PHE A 21 -22.16 13.27 10.86
C PHE A 21 -22.46 12.05 10.00
N TYR A 22 -21.48 11.56 9.23
CA TYR A 22 -21.70 10.47 8.28
C TYR A 22 -22.02 9.13 8.96
N LYS A 23 -21.47 8.88 10.16
CA LYS A 23 -21.88 7.74 10.99
C LYS A 23 -23.35 7.86 11.41
N SER A 24 -23.82 9.06 11.75
CA SER A 24 -25.22 9.28 12.16
C SER A 24 -26.21 9.19 11.00
N VAL A 25 -25.84 9.67 9.81
CA VAL A 25 -26.75 9.76 8.67
C VAL A 25 -26.84 8.44 7.90
N PHE A 26 -25.71 7.77 7.68
CA PHE A 26 -25.64 6.58 6.81
C PHE A 26 -25.32 5.29 7.55
N ALA A 27 -25.08 5.35 8.86
CA ALA A 27 -24.62 4.20 9.65
C ALA A 27 -23.34 3.54 9.10
N TRP A 28 -22.50 4.30 8.36
CA TRP A 28 -21.24 3.81 7.84
C TRP A 28 -20.29 3.37 8.95
N LYS A 29 -19.55 2.30 8.68
CA LYS A 29 -18.49 1.83 9.56
C LYS A 29 -17.22 2.62 9.25
N LEU A 30 -16.73 3.36 10.24
CA LEU A 30 -15.56 4.21 10.11
C LEU A 30 -14.43 3.65 10.97
N SER A 31 -13.26 3.46 10.39
CA SER A 31 -12.08 2.94 11.11
C SER A 31 -10.82 3.74 10.79
N ASP A 32 -10.21 4.28 11.84
CA ASP A 32 -8.99 5.07 11.71
C ASP A 32 -7.80 4.17 11.40
N VAL A 33 -7.00 4.56 10.41
CA VAL A 33 -5.80 3.84 10.01
C VAL A 33 -4.59 4.50 10.65
N LYS A 34 -3.67 3.68 11.18
CA LYS A 34 -2.39 4.17 11.68
C LYS A 34 -1.48 4.47 10.51
N SER A 35 -1.48 5.72 10.05
CA SER A 35 -0.60 6.23 9.00
C SER A 35 0.12 7.52 9.46
N PRO A 36 1.20 7.94 8.78
CA PRO A 36 1.88 9.20 9.07
C PRO A 36 0.95 10.42 8.98
N ALA A 37 -0.03 10.39 8.07
CA ALA A 37 -1.12 11.36 7.99
C ALA A 37 -2.43 10.73 8.49
N PRO A 38 -3.29 11.44 9.24
CA PRO A 38 -4.57 10.91 9.70
C PRO A 38 -5.47 10.49 8.54
N TYR A 39 -5.91 9.23 8.56
CA TYR A 39 -6.77 8.65 7.54
C TYR A 39 -7.85 7.76 8.16
N THR A 40 -9.06 7.81 7.61
CA THR A 40 -10.21 7.04 8.09
C THR A 40 -10.81 6.25 6.96
N MET A 41 -10.83 4.92 7.05
CA MET A 41 -11.54 4.09 6.07
C MET A 41 -13.04 4.19 6.29
N ILE A 42 -13.78 4.19 5.18
CA ILE A 42 -15.24 4.12 5.13
C ILE A 42 -15.64 2.76 4.55
N ASP A 43 -16.28 1.93 5.37
CA ASP A 43 -16.95 0.71 4.95
C ASP A 43 -18.48 0.94 4.89
N VAL A 44 -19.01 0.82 3.67
CA VAL A 44 -20.43 0.99 3.33
C VAL A 44 -21.19 -0.35 3.23
N GLY A 45 -20.52 -1.47 3.53
CA GLY A 45 -21.05 -2.81 3.39
C GLY A 45 -20.92 -3.34 1.96
N THR A 46 -21.84 -2.96 1.08
CA THR A 46 -21.85 -3.39 -0.33
C THR A 46 -21.73 -2.18 -1.26
N GLY A 47 -20.80 -2.26 -2.21
CA GLY A 47 -20.54 -1.20 -3.18
C GLY A 47 -19.18 -0.55 -2.97
N VAL A 48 -19.03 0.65 -3.51
CA VAL A 48 -17.77 1.41 -3.46
C VAL A 48 -17.66 2.10 -2.11
N GLY A 49 -16.67 1.69 -1.32
CA GLY A 49 -16.29 2.33 -0.06
C GLY A 49 -15.45 3.59 -0.27
N GLY A 50 -14.75 4.01 0.77
CA GLY A 50 -14.05 5.27 0.71
C GLY A 50 -13.09 5.57 1.84
N GLY A 51 -12.72 6.84 1.90
CA GLY A 51 -11.77 7.39 2.85
C GLY A 51 -12.17 8.78 3.33
N MET A 52 -11.65 9.18 4.47
CA MET A 52 -11.65 10.57 4.91
C MET A 52 -10.24 10.97 5.36
N GLN A 53 -9.79 12.12 4.89
CA GLN A 53 -8.51 12.72 5.26
C GLN A 53 -8.60 14.23 5.49
N ALA A 54 -7.60 14.74 6.20
CA ALA A 54 -7.36 16.18 6.26
C ALA A 54 -6.81 16.68 4.91
N PRO A 55 -6.91 17.97 4.60
CA PRO A 55 -6.40 18.48 3.33
C PRO A 55 -4.90 18.22 3.20
N PRO A 56 -4.44 17.68 2.05
CA PRO A 56 -3.03 17.37 1.84
C PRO A 56 -2.17 18.62 1.73
N MET A 57 -2.78 19.78 1.46
CA MET A 57 -2.13 21.08 1.39
C MET A 57 -3.08 22.18 1.89
N PRO A 58 -2.54 23.28 2.43
CA PRO A 58 -3.35 24.44 2.81
C PRO A 58 -4.19 24.96 1.62
N GLY A 59 -5.45 25.29 1.88
CA GLY A 59 -6.36 25.82 0.88
C GLY A 59 -7.01 24.79 -0.05
N ALA A 60 -6.69 23.49 0.06
CA ALA A 60 -7.43 22.47 -0.66
C ALA A 60 -8.91 22.44 -0.18
N PRO A 61 -9.89 22.39 -1.10
CA PRO A 61 -11.30 22.51 -0.76
C PRO A 61 -11.78 21.29 0.03
N THR A 62 -12.79 21.50 0.88
CA THR A 62 -13.57 20.39 1.42
C THR A 62 -14.46 19.81 0.33
N GLY A 63 -14.43 18.49 0.15
CA GLY A 63 -15.22 17.85 -0.90
C GLY A 63 -14.96 16.36 -1.05
N TRP A 64 -15.87 15.72 -1.77
CA TRP A 64 -15.76 14.33 -2.18
C TRP A 64 -15.06 14.21 -3.53
N MET A 65 -14.17 13.25 -3.67
CA MET A 65 -13.44 12.96 -4.91
C MET A 65 -13.44 11.46 -5.21
N PRO A 66 -13.94 11.02 -6.37
CA PRO A 66 -13.91 9.63 -6.76
C PRO A 66 -12.56 9.21 -7.35
N TYR A 67 -12.23 7.94 -7.21
CA TYR A 67 -11.08 7.29 -7.83
C TYR A 67 -11.53 6.14 -8.74
N VAL A 68 -10.97 6.11 -9.95
CA VAL A 68 -11.16 5.03 -10.93
C VAL A 68 -10.00 4.04 -10.84
N GLU A 69 -10.30 2.75 -10.74
CA GLU A 69 -9.26 1.72 -10.77
C GLU A 69 -8.67 1.56 -12.17
N VAL A 70 -7.34 1.50 -12.24
CA VAL A 70 -6.56 1.38 -13.47
C VAL A 70 -5.41 0.40 -13.29
N ASP A 71 -5.01 -0.23 -14.40
CA ASP A 71 -3.92 -1.21 -14.41
C ASP A 71 -2.53 -0.55 -14.21
N ASP A 72 -2.40 0.74 -14.55
CA ASP A 72 -1.14 1.50 -14.50
C ASP A 72 -1.43 3.01 -14.36
N VAL A 73 -1.14 3.58 -13.19
CA VAL A 73 -1.37 5.00 -12.90
C VAL A 73 -0.52 5.89 -13.83
N LYS A 74 0.77 5.56 -14.03
CA LYS A 74 1.68 6.39 -14.83
C LYS A 74 1.19 6.49 -16.27
N LYS A 75 0.80 5.37 -16.87
CA LYS A 75 0.25 5.35 -18.24
C LYS A 75 -1.07 6.12 -18.32
N THR A 76 -1.92 6.00 -17.31
CA THR A 76 -3.21 6.68 -17.30
C THR A 76 -3.06 8.19 -17.17
N VAL A 77 -2.22 8.67 -16.26
CA VAL A 77 -1.93 10.10 -16.10
C VAL A 77 -1.32 10.68 -17.37
N ALA A 78 -0.36 9.97 -17.99
CA ALA A 78 0.21 10.39 -19.28
C ALA A 78 -0.84 10.46 -20.40
N LYS A 79 -1.80 9.52 -20.42
CA LYS A 79 -2.93 9.55 -21.36
C LYS A 79 -3.85 10.74 -21.08
N ALA A 80 -4.15 11.03 -19.81
CA ALA A 80 -4.98 12.16 -19.41
C ALA A 80 -4.35 13.50 -19.81
N ALA A 81 -3.04 13.66 -19.58
CA ALA A 81 -2.30 14.86 -19.99
C ALA A 81 -2.40 15.10 -21.51
N LYS A 82 -2.21 14.05 -22.32
CA LYS A 82 -2.36 14.11 -23.78
C LYS A 82 -3.79 14.45 -24.23
N ALA A 83 -4.78 14.14 -23.40
CA ALA A 83 -6.19 14.46 -23.64
C ALA A 83 -6.60 15.85 -23.12
N GLY A 84 -5.65 16.66 -22.64
CA GLY A 84 -5.90 18.04 -22.18
C GLY A 84 -6.20 18.17 -20.68
N ALA A 85 -6.01 17.11 -19.89
CA ALA A 85 -6.14 17.21 -18.43
C ALA A 85 -4.97 18.01 -17.82
N LYS A 86 -5.28 18.77 -16.76
CA LYS A 86 -4.26 19.38 -15.90
C LYS A 86 -3.87 18.38 -14.81
N ILE A 87 -2.62 17.94 -14.80
CA ILE A 87 -2.13 16.99 -13.79
C ILE A 87 -1.89 17.73 -12.47
N MET A 88 -2.57 17.28 -11.42
CA MET A 88 -2.49 17.86 -10.07
C MET A 88 -1.55 17.04 -9.18
N LEU A 89 -1.61 15.73 -9.32
CA LEU A 89 -0.70 14.75 -8.74
C LEU A 89 -0.39 13.73 -9.82
N ASP A 90 0.89 13.57 -10.15
CA ASP A 90 1.34 12.51 -11.07
C ASP A 90 1.28 11.15 -10.33
N TYR A 91 2.27 10.28 -10.50
CA TYR A 91 2.35 9.05 -9.74
C TYR A 91 2.73 9.30 -8.27
N HIS A 92 1.88 8.84 -7.35
CA HIS A 92 2.18 8.82 -5.93
C HIS A 92 1.97 7.42 -5.34
N SER A 93 3.01 6.86 -4.73
CA SER A 93 2.97 5.55 -4.08
C SER A 93 2.34 5.63 -2.70
N ILE A 94 1.37 4.75 -2.40
CA ILE A 94 0.79 4.56 -1.06
C ILE A 94 1.41 3.30 -0.41
N GLY A 95 2.73 3.14 -0.55
CA GLY A 95 3.46 1.98 -0.05
C GLY A 95 2.95 0.67 -0.66
N ASP A 96 2.72 -0.33 0.19
CA ASP A 96 2.25 -1.65 -0.24
C ASP A 96 0.76 -1.70 -0.63
N MET A 97 0.02 -0.60 -0.43
CA MET A 97 -1.41 -0.55 -0.74
C MET A 97 -1.66 -0.32 -2.23
N GLY A 98 -0.74 0.28 -2.97
CA GLY A 98 -0.94 0.65 -4.37
C GLY A 98 -0.40 2.05 -4.70
N ALA A 99 -0.95 2.66 -5.73
CA ALA A 99 -0.57 4.01 -6.16
C ALA A 99 -1.78 4.82 -6.62
N ILE A 100 -1.67 6.15 -6.53
CA ILE A 100 -2.66 7.09 -7.02
C ILE A 100 -2.07 8.10 -8.00
N GLY A 101 -2.94 8.67 -8.82
CA GLY A 101 -2.72 9.95 -9.50
C GLY A 101 -4.00 10.78 -9.48
N VAL A 102 -3.88 12.10 -9.64
CA VAL A 102 -5.02 13.04 -9.59
C VAL A 102 -4.86 14.09 -10.68
N PHE A 103 -5.93 14.35 -11.41
CA PHE A 103 -5.94 15.38 -12.44
C PHE A 103 -7.29 16.08 -12.54
N THR A 104 -7.28 17.26 -13.12
CA THR A 104 -8.48 17.99 -13.51
C THR A 104 -8.73 17.76 -14.99
N ASP A 105 -9.92 17.31 -15.36
CA ASP A 105 -10.32 17.14 -16.75
C ASP A 105 -10.52 18.51 -17.47
N PRO A 106 -10.68 18.53 -18.80
CA PRO A 106 -10.88 19.78 -19.54
C PRO A 106 -12.11 20.60 -19.14
N THR A 107 -13.07 20.00 -18.42
CA THR A 107 -14.30 20.64 -17.95
C THR A 107 -14.17 21.20 -16.52
N GLY A 108 -13.04 20.94 -15.85
CA GLY A 108 -12.76 21.43 -14.50
C GLY A 108 -13.06 20.41 -13.38
N CYS A 109 -13.47 19.18 -13.70
CA CYS A 109 -13.74 18.16 -12.68
C CYS A 109 -12.44 17.52 -12.19
N ILE A 110 -12.30 17.35 -10.87
CA ILE A 110 -11.15 16.66 -10.27
C ILE A 110 -11.50 15.18 -10.11
N ILE A 111 -10.63 14.29 -10.59
CA ILE A 111 -10.79 12.85 -10.47
C ILE A 111 -9.44 12.19 -10.12
N GLY A 112 -9.52 11.15 -9.31
CA GLY A 112 -8.40 10.29 -8.98
C GLY A 112 -8.35 9.02 -9.84
N VAL A 113 -7.17 8.45 -9.99
CA VAL A 113 -6.97 7.09 -10.48
C VAL A 113 -6.21 6.28 -9.44
N TRP A 114 -6.58 5.02 -9.30
CA TRP A 114 -6.05 4.09 -8.31
C TRP A 114 -5.49 2.85 -9.00
N GLU A 115 -4.25 2.49 -8.70
CA GLU A 115 -3.65 1.21 -9.08
C GLU A 115 -3.52 0.35 -7.82
N ALA A 116 -4.27 -0.74 -7.78
CA ALA A 116 -4.17 -1.75 -6.73
C ALA A 116 -2.76 -2.38 -6.71
N PRO A 117 -2.31 -2.93 -5.57
CA PRO A 117 -0.97 -3.48 -5.49
C PRO A 117 -0.88 -4.71 -6.39
N LYS A 118 0.20 -4.81 -7.16
CA LYS A 118 0.42 -5.96 -8.04
C LYS A 118 0.52 -7.22 -7.20
N LYS A 119 -0.50 -8.08 -7.28
CA LYS A 119 -0.44 -9.42 -6.66
C LYS A 119 0.80 -10.13 -7.20
N ALA A 120 1.65 -10.64 -6.30
CA ALA A 120 2.73 -11.52 -6.71
C ALA A 120 2.14 -12.68 -7.55
N PRO A 121 2.76 -13.09 -8.67
CA PRO A 121 2.22 -14.16 -9.48
C PRO A 121 2.07 -15.42 -8.62
N ALA A 122 0.88 -16.02 -8.64
CA ALA A 122 0.64 -17.31 -8.01
C ALA A 122 1.71 -18.28 -8.51
N LYS A 123 2.50 -18.87 -7.60
CA LYS A 123 3.45 -19.92 -7.96
C LYS A 123 2.67 -21.02 -8.69
N LYS A 124 2.93 -21.21 -9.99
CA LYS A 124 2.37 -22.34 -10.73
C LYS A 124 2.76 -23.61 -9.98
N ALA A 125 1.76 -24.35 -9.49
CA ALA A 125 1.98 -25.67 -8.94
C ALA A 125 2.62 -26.53 -10.03
N GLY A 126 3.89 -26.90 -9.81
CA GLY A 126 4.67 -27.66 -10.78
C GLY A 126 4.01 -29.01 -11.06
N ALA A 127 3.65 -29.24 -12.32
CA ALA A 127 3.28 -30.57 -12.80
C ALA A 127 4.49 -31.50 -12.61
N LYS A 128 4.34 -32.53 -11.76
CA LYS A 128 5.29 -33.63 -11.64
C LYS A 128 5.40 -34.33 -13.00
N LYS A 129 6.51 -34.15 -13.70
CA LYS A 129 6.96 -35.14 -14.70
C LYS A 129 7.69 -36.27 -13.98
N ALA A 130 7.12 -37.46 -14.03
CA ALA A 130 7.82 -38.70 -13.72
C ALA A 130 8.90 -38.95 -14.78
N GLY A 131 10.15 -39.05 -14.36
CA GLY A 131 11.31 -39.35 -15.21
C GLY A 131 12.01 -40.61 -14.72
N ALA A 132 12.25 -41.53 -15.65
CA ALA A 132 12.67 -42.92 -15.47
C ALA A 132 14.13 -43.12 -14.97
N LYS A 133 14.38 -44.33 -14.42
CA LYS A 133 15.68 -44.89 -14.01
C LYS A 133 16.63 -45.17 -15.20
N LYS A 134 17.92 -44.88 -15.04
CA LYS A 134 19.08 -45.83 -15.03
C LYS A 134 20.39 -45.05 -14.77
N ALA A 135 21.16 -45.42 -13.72
CA ALA A 135 22.45 -46.16 -13.73
C ALA A 135 23.60 -45.39 -14.42
N GLY A 136 24.79 -45.14 -13.87
CA GLY A 136 25.48 -45.45 -12.61
C GLY A 136 26.99 -45.33 -12.87
N ALA A 137 27.80 -44.75 -11.96
CA ALA A 137 29.25 -45.01 -11.83
C ALA A 137 29.84 -44.34 -10.57
N LYS A 138 30.61 -45.11 -9.80
CA LYS A 138 31.36 -44.75 -8.58
C LYS A 138 32.71 -44.09 -8.90
N LYS A 139 33.17 -43.18 -8.02
CA LYS A 139 34.45 -43.19 -7.25
C LYS A 139 34.47 -41.92 -6.37
N ALA A 140 34.49 -41.96 -5.04
CA ALA A 140 35.47 -42.45 -4.06
C ALA A 140 36.49 -41.38 -3.62
N GLY A 141 36.51 -41.12 -2.30
CA GLY A 141 37.58 -40.45 -1.55
C GLY A 141 37.19 -39.08 -0.97
N ALA A 142 37.46 -38.70 0.28
CA ALA A 142 37.94 -39.39 1.48
C ALA A 142 37.66 -38.46 2.69
N LYS A 143 37.54 -39.07 3.88
CA LYS A 143 37.30 -38.45 5.21
C LYS A 143 38.45 -37.55 5.69
N LYS A 144 38.13 -36.54 6.51
CA LYS A 144 38.41 -36.40 7.98
C LYS A 144 38.19 -34.92 8.38
N ALA A 145 37.40 -34.54 9.38
CA ALA A 145 37.36 -34.83 10.82
C ALA A 145 38.07 -33.76 11.68
N GLY A 146 37.41 -33.32 12.75
CA GLY A 146 37.97 -32.54 13.88
C GLY A 146 37.10 -31.35 14.27
N ALA A 147 36.04 -31.51 15.10
CA ALA A 147 36.02 -31.46 16.58
C ALA A 147 36.14 -30.01 17.13
N LYS A 148 35.06 -29.43 17.70
CA LYS A 148 34.75 -29.31 19.16
C LYS A 148 35.88 -28.62 19.95
N LYS A 149 35.66 -27.63 20.84
CA LYS A 149 34.66 -27.48 21.90
C LYS A 149 34.84 -26.12 22.64
N ALA A 150 33.78 -25.68 23.32
CA ALA A 150 33.71 -24.89 24.58
C ALA A 150 34.20 -23.42 24.56
N ALA A 151 33.38 -22.40 24.82
CA ALA A 151 32.58 -22.05 26.01
C ALA A 151 33.41 -21.49 27.19
N ALA A 152 33.21 -20.21 27.53
CA ALA A 152 32.80 -19.72 28.87
C ALA A 152 32.97 -18.19 29.03
N LYS A 153 31.88 -17.52 29.42
CA LYS A 153 31.80 -16.25 30.21
C LYS A 153 32.27 -16.56 31.66
N PRO A 154 32.38 -15.64 32.67
CA PRO A 154 31.76 -14.31 32.82
C PRO A 154 32.56 -13.23 33.60
N ALA A 155 31.85 -12.14 33.96
CA ALA A 155 32.02 -11.23 35.13
C ALA A 155 33.07 -10.10 35.01
N LYS A 156 32.97 -8.93 35.65
CA LYS A 156 31.94 -8.04 36.26
C LYS A 156 32.73 -6.85 36.88
N LYS A 157 32.05 -5.76 37.26
CA LYS A 157 32.46 -4.62 38.14
C LYS A 157 33.34 -3.54 37.49
N ALA A 158 33.35 -2.27 37.91
CA ALA A 158 32.50 -1.39 38.74
C ALA A 158 33.19 -0.01 38.79
N GLY A 159 32.46 1.05 39.15
CA GLY A 159 33.00 2.36 39.58
C GLY A 159 32.54 3.49 38.65
N ALA A 160 31.58 4.37 38.96
CA ALA A 160 31.38 5.27 40.11
C ALA A 160 32.50 6.30 40.29
N LYS A 161 32.28 7.58 39.91
CA LYS A 161 31.92 8.69 40.82
C LYS A 161 32.08 10.08 40.17
N LYS A 162 31.08 10.93 40.48
CA LYS A 162 31.10 12.36 40.85
C LYS A 162 31.95 13.36 40.04
N GLY A 163 31.25 14.32 39.43
CA GLY A 163 30.96 15.60 40.09
C GLY A 163 31.80 16.80 39.64
N ARG A 164 31.13 17.78 39.02
CA ARG A 164 31.08 19.18 39.46
C ARG A 164 29.94 19.89 38.74
#